data_AF-A0A8D3X4W1-F1
#
_entry.id   AF-A0A8D3X4W1-F1
#
_cell.length_a   1.000
_cell.length_b   1.000
_cell.length_c   1.000
_cell.angle_alpha   90.00
_cell.angle_beta   90.00
_cell.angle_gamma   90.00
#
_symmetry.space_group_name_H-M   'P 1'
#
loop_
_entity.id
_entity.type
_entity.pdbx_description
1 polymer ?
#
loop_
_entity_poly.entity_id
_entity_poly.type
_entity_poly.pdbx_seq_one_letter_code
_entity_poly.pdbx_strand_id
1 'polypeptide(L)'
;MENEYIERGINIQTHGVKGNGTLEDLQLMNNIITKAPPKSDIIIPNGSYSFIGGLAPLTDGKNLIGVGKPVLDFSKAPNGTTAVKINGKAQGIYNVVLKGNGYQDTNTVGLDIIGSSIRAKNVEIYNFQLGIDFAHDNTYILTFDGVRVHDTTVCVYGDMFSRNAQNAGERIVFHDSGLYNSVSAVYANGNALDMYFENCFMDYCNEFFIFGEGTYYFNGTHLENSLTNPKRVWRANVDRFMTVNGGAIVGFTNCVFNLFQIHRIVNENSTLGTVSYNNCRSYFLASDGTYKNCLSEQRVYVDIRSTSNILYSPYISKNNYPSVVPAASFDKRQVDFNGKVAVDLLNSKIVTTFDTPTNERTFIKVLF
;
A
#
# COMPACT_ATOMS: atom_id res chain seq x y z
N MET A 1 -26.10 -2.05 18.08
CA MET A 1 -25.88 -2.13 16.62
C MET A 1 -26.19 -3.51 16.06
N GLU A 2 -25.75 -4.62 16.67
CA GLU A 2 -25.94 -5.98 16.11
C GLU A 2 -27.42 -6.37 15.88
N ASN A 3 -28.31 -6.11 16.85
CA ASN A 3 -29.74 -6.39 16.71
C ASN A 3 -30.49 -5.40 15.81
N GLU A 4 -29.98 -4.19 15.61
CA GLU A 4 -30.68 -3.13 14.85
C GLU A 4 -30.56 -3.32 13.32
N TYR A 5 -29.46 -3.93 12.85
CA TYR A 5 -29.28 -4.24 11.43
C TYR A 5 -30.07 -5.49 10.99
N ILE A 6 -30.22 -6.48 11.88
CA ILE A 6 -30.95 -7.72 11.58
C ILE A 6 -32.44 -7.44 11.30
N GLU A 7 -33.02 -6.44 11.96
CA GLU A 7 -34.44 -6.08 11.78
C GLU A 7 -34.71 -5.16 10.57
N ARG A 8 -33.68 -4.48 10.02
CA ARG A 8 -33.86 -3.48 8.93
C ARG A 8 -33.33 -3.90 7.56
N GLY A 9 -32.39 -4.84 7.50
CA GLY A 9 -31.83 -5.31 6.23
C GLY A 9 -32.39 -6.65 5.76
N ILE A 10 -32.05 -7.03 4.52
CA ILE A 10 -32.45 -8.31 3.94
C ILE A 10 -31.48 -9.39 4.43
N ASN A 11 -31.90 -10.14 5.45
CA ASN A 11 -31.12 -11.23 6.01
C ASN A 11 -31.09 -12.45 5.07
N ILE A 12 -29.89 -12.90 4.68
CA ILE A 12 -29.75 -14.01 3.73
C ILE A 12 -30.22 -15.37 4.29
N GLN A 13 -30.12 -15.57 5.61
CA GLN A 13 -30.51 -16.84 6.25
C GLN A 13 -32.02 -17.00 6.32
N THR A 14 -32.77 -15.90 6.50
CA THR A 14 -34.25 -15.95 6.49
C THR A 14 -34.79 -16.28 5.09
N HIS A 15 -33.96 -16.13 4.06
CA HIS A 15 -34.22 -16.51 2.67
C HIS A 15 -33.62 -17.87 2.28
N GLY A 16 -33.11 -18.63 3.27
CA GLY A 16 -32.69 -20.02 3.08
C GLY A 16 -31.23 -20.23 2.66
N VAL A 17 -30.40 -19.18 2.57
CA VAL A 17 -28.97 -19.34 2.27
C VAL A 17 -28.26 -20.01 3.45
N LYS A 18 -27.67 -21.18 3.20
CA LYS A 18 -26.91 -21.96 4.21
C LYS A 18 -25.40 -21.76 4.09
N GLY A 19 -24.91 -21.49 2.88
CA GLY A 19 -23.48 -21.31 2.61
C GLY A 19 -22.68 -22.60 2.62
N ASN A 20 -23.25 -23.70 2.12
CA ASN A 20 -22.62 -25.02 2.12
C ASN A 20 -21.76 -25.29 0.87
N GLY A 21 -21.56 -24.30 0.00
CA GLY A 21 -20.81 -24.46 -1.26
C GLY A 21 -21.59 -25.25 -2.31
N THR A 22 -22.90 -25.07 -2.38
CA THR A 22 -23.76 -25.68 -3.41
C THR A 22 -24.15 -24.64 -4.47
N LEU A 23 -24.58 -25.12 -5.64
CA LEU A 23 -25.14 -24.25 -6.68
C LEU A 23 -26.42 -23.55 -6.22
N GLU A 24 -27.24 -24.24 -5.43
CA GLU A 24 -28.49 -23.71 -4.87
C GLU A 24 -28.22 -22.51 -3.94
N ASP A 25 -27.25 -22.62 -3.02
CA ASP A 25 -26.88 -21.52 -2.12
C ASP A 25 -26.37 -20.30 -2.89
N LEU A 26 -25.55 -20.51 -3.92
CA LEU A 26 -25.06 -19.43 -4.78
C LEU A 26 -26.21 -18.74 -5.53
N GLN A 27 -27.13 -19.53 -6.09
CA GLN A 27 -28.30 -19.01 -6.80
C GLN A 27 -29.22 -18.23 -5.87
N LEU A 28 -29.46 -18.72 -4.65
CA LEU A 28 -30.25 -18.02 -3.64
C LEU A 28 -29.60 -16.69 -3.26
N MET A 29 -28.30 -16.69 -2.94
CA MET A 29 -27.55 -15.47 -2.62
C MET A 29 -27.61 -14.44 -3.75
N ASN A 30 -27.37 -14.87 -4.99
CA ASN A 30 -27.39 -13.99 -6.15
C ASN A 30 -28.80 -13.45 -6.42
N ASN A 31 -29.84 -14.27 -6.26
CA ASN A 31 -31.23 -13.82 -6.38
C ASN A 31 -31.58 -12.75 -5.34
N ILE A 32 -31.11 -12.89 -4.10
CA ILE A 32 -31.31 -11.89 -3.05
C ILE A 32 -30.65 -10.56 -3.45
N ILE A 33 -29.38 -10.59 -3.86
CA ILE A 33 -28.65 -9.39 -4.28
C ILE A 33 -29.36 -8.70 -5.46
N THR A 34 -29.73 -9.46 -6.49
CA THR A 34 -30.33 -8.91 -7.72
C THR A 34 -31.73 -8.36 -7.49
N LYS A 35 -32.56 -9.01 -6.67
CA LYS A 35 -33.96 -8.61 -6.44
C LYS A 35 -34.15 -7.61 -5.31
N ALA A 36 -33.14 -7.40 -4.47
CA ALA A 36 -33.18 -6.39 -3.43
C ALA A 36 -33.49 -5.00 -4.02
N PRO A 37 -34.37 -4.21 -3.39
CA PRO A 37 -34.60 -2.83 -3.81
C PRO A 37 -33.31 -2.00 -3.85
N PRO A 38 -33.24 -0.92 -4.65
CA PRO A 38 -32.13 0.03 -4.60
C PRO A 38 -31.85 0.51 -3.16
N LYS A 39 -30.58 0.73 -2.85
CA LYS A 39 -30.09 1.19 -1.53
C LYS A 39 -30.41 0.25 -0.35
N SER A 40 -30.69 -1.02 -0.63
CA SER A 40 -30.91 -2.01 0.44
C SER A 40 -29.60 -2.47 1.06
N ASP A 41 -29.68 -2.80 2.35
CA ASP A 41 -28.63 -3.50 3.06
C ASP A 41 -28.89 -5.02 3.00
N ILE A 42 -27.95 -5.77 2.46
CA ILE A 42 -27.97 -7.24 2.42
C ILE A 42 -27.14 -7.73 3.61
N ILE A 43 -27.80 -8.40 4.56
CA ILE A 43 -27.22 -8.76 5.85
C ILE A 43 -26.76 -10.21 5.82
N ILE A 44 -25.48 -10.42 6.13
CA ILE A 44 -24.86 -11.73 6.29
C ILE A 44 -24.63 -11.98 7.79
N PRO A 45 -25.40 -12.87 8.44
CA PRO A 45 -25.17 -13.23 9.84
C PRO A 45 -23.81 -13.89 10.04
N ASN A 46 -23.31 -13.86 11.28
CA ASN A 46 -22.03 -14.49 11.63
C ASN A 46 -22.00 -15.96 11.20
N GLY A 47 -20.88 -16.42 10.67
CA GLY A 47 -20.72 -17.78 10.16
C GLY A 47 -19.70 -17.87 9.04
N SER A 48 -19.61 -19.06 8.44
CA SER A 48 -18.77 -19.33 7.28
C SER A 48 -19.65 -19.83 6.14
N TYR A 49 -19.62 -19.12 5.01
CA TYR A 49 -20.47 -19.39 3.84
C TYR A 49 -19.57 -19.68 2.65
N SER A 50 -19.57 -20.94 2.20
CA SER A 50 -18.85 -21.36 1.01
C SER A 50 -19.69 -21.12 -0.25
N PHE A 51 -19.06 -20.59 -1.29
CA PHE A 51 -19.65 -20.36 -2.60
C PHE A 51 -18.77 -20.95 -3.71
N ILE A 52 -19.40 -21.55 -4.71
CA ILE A 52 -18.72 -22.17 -5.87
C ILE A 52 -18.53 -21.21 -7.04
N GLY A 53 -18.75 -19.92 -6.83
CA GLY A 53 -18.67 -18.86 -7.83
C GLY A 53 -18.82 -17.48 -7.19
N GLY A 54 -18.62 -16.44 -8.01
CA GLY A 54 -18.74 -15.05 -7.59
C GLY A 54 -20.16 -14.64 -7.27
N LEU A 55 -20.30 -13.67 -6.36
CA LEU A 55 -21.59 -13.08 -6.06
C LEU A 55 -22.05 -12.17 -7.21
N ALA A 56 -23.36 -12.02 -7.36
CA ALA A 56 -23.94 -11.04 -8.27
C ALA A 56 -23.42 -9.63 -7.90
N PRO A 57 -23.17 -8.74 -8.89
CA PRO A 57 -22.67 -7.42 -8.61
C PRO A 57 -23.62 -6.63 -7.68
N LEU A 58 -23.05 -5.93 -6.71
CA LEU A 58 -23.77 -4.90 -5.97
C LEU A 58 -23.99 -3.70 -6.90
N THR A 59 -25.24 -3.29 -7.07
CA THR A 59 -25.65 -2.14 -7.91
C THR A 59 -26.66 -1.28 -7.18
N ASP A 60 -26.93 -0.08 -7.69
CA ASP A 60 -28.01 0.80 -7.23
C ASP A 60 -27.91 1.20 -5.75
N GLY A 61 -26.69 1.36 -5.22
CA GLY A 61 -26.46 1.78 -3.84
C GLY A 61 -26.61 0.65 -2.81
N LYS A 62 -26.72 -0.62 -3.23
CA LYS A 62 -26.87 -1.76 -2.32
C LYS A 62 -25.58 -1.99 -1.52
N ASN A 63 -25.73 -2.34 -0.24
CA ASN A 63 -24.61 -2.67 0.64
C ASN A 63 -24.59 -4.15 0.99
N LEU A 64 -23.39 -4.70 1.19
CA LEU A 64 -23.19 -6.03 1.78
C LEU A 64 -22.61 -5.86 3.18
N ILE A 65 -23.36 -6.29 4.20
CA ILE A 65 -23.01 -6.05 5.61
C ILE A 65 -22.93 -7.38 6.35
N GLY A 66 -21.76 -7.70 6.87
CA GLY A 66 -21.58 -8.81 7.77
C GLY A 66 -21.88 -8.44 9.23
N VAL A 67 -22.54 -9.34 9.95
CA VAL A 67 -22.78 -9.26 11.39
C VAL A 67 -21.82 -10.25 12.05
N GLY A 68 -20.97 -9.79 12.98
CA GLY A 68 -19.95 -10.65 13.59
C GLY A 68 -18.76 -11.03 12.69
N LYS A 69 -18.56 -10.34 11.55
CA LYS A 69 -17.46 -10.57 10.58
C LYS A 69 -17.46 -11.97 9.94
N PRO A 70 -18.55 -12.37 9.26
CA PRO A 70 -18.64 -13.69 8.63
C PRO A 70 -17.61 -13.89 7.53
N VAL A 71 -17.28 -15.15 7.27
CA VAL A 71 -16.37 -15.58 6.19
C VAL A 71 -17.18 -15.96 4.96
N LEU A 72 -16.89 -15.31 3.84
CA LEU A 72 -17.35 -15.69 2.51
C LEU A 72 -16.20 -16.44 1.82
N ASP A 73 -16.32 -17.75 1.75
CA ASP A 73 -15.28 -18.68 1.29
C ASP A 73 -15.51 -19.08 -0.18
N PHE A 74 -14.69 -18.51 -1.06
CA PHE A 74 -14.65 -18.76 -2.49
C PHE A 74 -13.53 -19.74 -2.87
N SER A 75 -12.96 -20.49 -1.93
CA SER A 75 -11.90 -21.47 -2.22
C SER A 75 -12.33 -22.59 -3.18
N LYS A 76 -13.64 -22.82 -3.34
CA LYS A 76 -14.19 -23.79 -4.29
C LYS A 76 -14.59 -23.17 -5.63
N ALA A 77 -14.45 -21.85 -5.78
CA ALA A 77 -14.79 -21.17 -7.02
C ALA A 77 -13.74 -21.45 -8.11
N PRO A 78 -14.14 -21.52 -9.39
CA PRO A 78 -13.21 -21.72 -10.49
C PRO A 78 -12.24 -20.54 -10.65
N ASN A 79 -11.08 -20.79 -11.28
CA ASN A 79 -10.16 -19.73 -11.71
C ASN A 79 -10.90 -18.69 -12.58
N GLY A 80 -10.51 -17.43 -12.47
CA GLY A 80 -11.20 -16.31 -13.14
C GLY A 80 -12.38 -15.74 -12.34
N THR A 81 -12.65 -16.26 -11.14
CA THR A 81 -13.74 -15.75 -10.29
C THR A 81 -13.37 -14.44 -9.63
N THR A 82 -14.26 -13.46 -9.75
CA THR A 82 -14.36 -12.32 -8.84
C THR A 82 -15.31 -12.67 -7.70
N ALA A 83 -14.84 -12.63 -6.45
CA ALA A 83 -15.67 -12.96 -5.29
C ALA A 83 -16.81 -11.96 -5.08
N VAL A 84 -16.48 -10.67 -5.00
CA VAL A 84 -17.48 -9.59 -4.91
C VAL A 84 -17.18 -8.51 -5.94
N LYS A 85 -18.20 -8.13 -6.71
CA LYS A 85 -18.14 -6.98 -7.61
C LYS A 85 -19.05 -5.86 -7.11
N ILE A 86 -18.54 -4.64 -7.07
CA ILE A 86 -19.30 -3.43 -6.77
C ILE A 86 -19.32 -2.58 -8.03
N ASN A 87 -20.51 -2.32 -8.58
CA ASN A 87 -20.69 -1.52 -9.79
C ASN A 87 -21.75 -0.44 -9.58
N GLY A 88 -21.35 0.82 -9.47
CA GLY A 88 -22.28 1.94 -9.34
C GLY A 88 -21.78 3.06 -8.45
N LYS A 89 -22.69 3.64 -7.65
CA LYS A 89 -22.38 4.81 -6.83
C LYS A 89 -22.94 4.68 -5.42
N ALA A 90 -22.20 5.16 -4.42
CA ALA A 90 -22.64 5.24 -3.03
C ALA A 90 -23.13 3.89 -2.47
N GLN A 91 -22.25 2.89 -2.54
CA GLN A 91 -22.47 1.51 -2.09
C GLN A 91 -21.20 0.98 -1.43
N GLY A 92 -21.30 -0.14 -0.71
CA GLY A 92 -20.15 -0.65 0.00
C GLY A 92 -20.27 -2.06 0.54
N ILE A 93 -19.15 -2.49 1.11
CA ILE A 93 -18.98 -3.78 1.74
C ILE A 93 -18.39 -3.57 3.15
N TYR A 94 -19.00 -4.20 4.14
CA TYR A 94 -18.75 -3.88 5.54
C TYR A 94 -18.63 -5.15 6.37
N ASN A 95 -17.59 -5.23 7.19
CA ASN A 95 -17.44 -6.23 8.25
C ASN A 95 -17.57 -7.67 7.74
N VAL A 96 -16.76 -8.06 6.74
CA VAL A 96 -16.74 -9.43 6.19
C VAL A 96 -15.31 -9.88 5.91
N VAL A 97 -15.12 -11.19 5.81
CA VAL A 97 -13.90 -11.80 5.31
C VAL A 97 -14.17 -12.40 3.93
N LEU A 98 -13.35 -12.06 2.93
CA LEU A 98 -13.33 -12.66 1.61
C LEU A 98 -12.11 -13.60 1.52
N LYS A 99 -12.35 -14.89 1.31
CA LYS A 99 -11.31 -15.91 1.24
C LYS A 99 -11.32 -16.58 -0.14
N GLY A 100 -10.20 -16.55 -0.85
CA GLY A 100 -10.01 -17.29 -2.11
C GLY A 100 -9.33 -18.66 -1.93
N ASN A 101 -8.87 -19.25 -3.04
CA ASN A 101 -8.25 -20.58 -3.09
C ASN A 101 -6.71 -20.57 -3.24
N GLY A 102 -6.10 -19.40 -3.11
CA GLY A 102 -4.66 -19.20 -3.31
C GLY A 102 -4.39 -18.27 -4.49
N TYR A 103 -3.22 -17.66 -4.49
CA TYR A 103 -2.88 -16.55 -5.39
C TYR A 103 -1.85 -16.90 -6.46
N GLN A 104 -1.19 -18.04 -6.36
CA GLN A 104 -0.26 -18.52 -7.39
C GLN A 104 -1.04 -19.04 -8.60
N ASP A 105 -0.75 -18.50 -9.79
CA ASP A 105 -1.28 -18.92 -11.10
C ASP A 105 -2.82 -18.92 -11.24
N THR A 106 -3.51 -18.07 -10.47
CA THR A 106 -4.96 -17.84 -10.63
C THR A 106 -5.24 -16.46 -11.22
N ASN A 107 -6.40 -16.29 -11.86
CA ASN A 107 -6.90 -14.98 -12.32
C ASN A 107 -8.07 -14.49 -11.43
N THR A 108 -7.95 -14.66 -10.11
CA THR A 108 -9.04 -14.39 -9.16
C THR A 108 -8.95 -13.01 -8.53
N VAL A 109 -10.11 -12.40 -8.28
CA VAL A 109 -10.21 -11.07 -7.66
C VAL A 109 -11.06 -11.15 -6.40
N GLY A 110 -10.56 -10.64 -5.28
CA GLY A 110 -11.33 -10.55 -4.04
C GLY A 110 -12.47 -9.54 -4.15
N LEU A 111 -12.10 -8.28 -4.40
CA LEU A 111 -13.03 -7.16 -4.52
C LEU A 111 -12.76 -6.37 -5.80
N ASP A 112 -13.71 -6.43 -6.74
CA ASP A 112 -13.68 -5.69 -8.01
C ASP A 112 -14.59 -4.46 -7.93
N ILE A 113 -14.07 -3.27 -8.19
CA ILE A 113 -14.77 -2.00 -7.95
C ILE A 113 -14.83 -1.17 -9.23
N ILE A 114 -16.05 -0.82 -9.64
CA ILE A 114 -16.34 0.09 -10.75
C ILE A 114 -17.32 1.15 -10.27
N GLY A 115 -16.98 2.42 -10.46
CA GLY A 115 -17.85 3.54 -10.11
C GLY A 115 -17.33 4.42 -8.97
N SER A 116 -18.22 5.10 -8.25
CA SER A 116 -17.81 6.22 -7.38
C SER A 116 -18.43 6.29 -5.99
N SER A 117 -17.70 6.94 -5.07
CA SER A 117 -18.14 7.08 -3.67
C SER A 117 -18.41 5.72 -3.01
N ILE A 118 -17.55 4.73 -3.32
CA ILE A 118 -17.67 3.36 -2.81
C ILE A 118 -16.83 3.21 -1.54
N ARG A 119 -17.37 2.49 -0.56
CA ARG A 119 -16.69 2.27 0.73
C ARG A 119 -16.53 0.80 1.05
N ALA A 120 -15.33 0.42 1.48
CA ALA A 120 -15.08 -0.85 2.16
C ALA A 120 -14.63 -0.56 3.60
N LYS A 121 -15.24 -1.23 4.58
CA LYS A 121 -14.88 -1.02 5.99
C LYS A 121 -14.78 -2.32 6.78
N ASN A 122 -13.71 -2.49 7.55
CA ASN A 122 -13.43 -3.68 8.34
C ASN A 122 -13.55 -4.97 7.51
N VAL A 123 -13.00 -4.93 6.29
CA VAL A 123 -13.01 -6.07 5.36
C VAL A 123 -11.63 -6.70 5.33
N GLU A 124 -11.60 -8.03 5.33
CA GLU A 124 -10.37 -8.82 5.19
C GLU A 124 -10.43 -9.60 3.89
N ILE A 125 -9.35 -9.59 3.10
CA ILE A 125 -9.30 -10.19 1.77
C ILE A 125 -7.99 -10.96 1.63
N TYR A 126 -8.07 -12.26 1.34
CA TYR A 126 -6.86 -13.06 1.17
C TYR A 126 -7.02 -14.26 0.24
N ASN A 127 -5.89 -14.80 -0.21
CA ASN A 127 -5.82 -15.95 -1.11
C ASN A 127 -6.45 -15.71 -2.50
N PHE A 128 -6.29 -14.50 -3.03
CA PHE A 128 -6.68 -14.11 -4.40
C PHE A 128 -5.46 -13.64 -5.19
N GLN A 129 -5.49 -13.71 -6.52
CA GLN A 129 -4.44 -13.06 -7.32
C GLN A 129 -4.43 -11.55 -7.06
N LEU A 130 -5.58 -10.90 -7.24
CA LEU A 130 -5.78 -9.48 -6.91
C LEU A 130 -6.68 -9.38 -5.68
N GLY A 131 -6.24 -8.68 -4.64
CA GLY A 131 -7.07 -8.42 -3.48
C GLY A 131 -8.19 -7.43 -3.81
N ILE A 132 -7.81 -6.22 -4.21
CA ILE A 132 -8.71 -5.15 -4.66
C ILE A 132 -8.30 -4.76 -6.07
N ASP A 133 -9.23 -4.81 -7.02
CA ASP A 133 -9.09 -4.31 -8.38
C ASP A 133 -10.02 -3.11 -8.56
N PHE A 134 -9.45 -1.93 -8.82
CA PHE A 134 -10.22 -0.73 -9.17
C PHE A 134 -9.76 -0.13 -10.52
N ALA A 135 -8.96 -0.87 -11.29
CA ALA A 135 -8.37 -0.40 -12.54
C ALA A 135 -9.39 -0.41 -13.68
N HIS A 136 -10.44 0.41 -13.56
CA HIS A 136 -11.56 0.47 -14.49
C HIS A 136 -11.97 1.92 -14.74
N ASP A 137 -12.54 2.16 -15.92
CA ASP A 137 -13.12 3.46 -16.25
C ASP A 137 -14.23 3.88 -15.29
N ASN A 138 -14.34 5.19 -15.10
CA ASN A 138 -15.32 5.84 -14.22
C ASN A 138 -15.21 5.42 -12.75
N THR A 139 -13.99 5.14 -12.28
CA THR A 139 -13.73 4.65 -10.92
C THR A 139 -12.94 5.64 -10.08
N TYR A 140 -13.60 6.27 -9.09
CA TYR A 140 -13.03 7.37 -8.32
C TYR A 140 -13.74 7.58 -6.97
N ILE A 141 -13.10 8.28 -6.03
CA ILE A 141 -13.62 8.57 -4.69
C ILE A 141 -13.92 7.26 -3.96
N LEU A 142 -12.87 6.51 -3.65
CA LEU A 142 -12.95 5.23 -2.95
C LEU A 142 -12.41 5.39 -1.53
N THR A 143 -13.04 4.73 -0.56
CA THR A 143 -12.57 4.74 0.83
C THR A 143 -12.49 3.33 1.41
N PHE A 144 -11.30 2.98 1.91
CA PHE A 144 -10.98 1.71 2.54
C PHE A 144 -10.58 1.98 4.00
N ASP A 145 -11.40 1.56 4.94
CA ASP A 145 -11.26 1.90 6.37
C ASP A 145 -11.12 0.61 7.20
N GLY A 146 -9.94 0.38 7.79
CA GLY A 146 -9.66 -0.86 8.50
C GLY A 146 -9.66 -2.09 7.59
N VAL A 147 -9.30 -1.93 6.31
CA VAL A 147 -9.24 -3.04 5.35
C VAL A 147 -7.91 -3.77 5.50
N ARG A 148 -7.94 -5.11 5.41
CA ARG A 148 -6.75 -5.98 5.47
C ARG A 148 -6.69 -6.80 4.19
N VAL A 149 -5.58 -6.71 3.46
CA VAL A 149 -5.37 -7.49 2.25
C VAL A 149 -4.02 -8.19 2.34
N HIS A 150 -4.03 -9.51 2.23
CA HIS A 150 -2.81 -10.30 2.42
C HIS A 150 -2.85 -11.64 1.70
N ASP A 151 -1.69 -12.29 1.57
CA ASP A 151 -1.54 -13.56 0.87
C ASP A 151 -2.17 -13.48 -0.53
N THR A 152 -1.77 -12.44 -1.27
CA THR A 152 -2.18 -12.18 -2.66
C THR A 152 -0.97 -11.99 -3.57
N THR A 153 -1.19 -12.02 -4.89
CA THR A 153 -0.16 -11.57 -5.83
C THR A 153 -0.05 -10.04 -5.75
N VAL A 154 -1.16 -9.32 -5.83
CA VAL A 154 -1.19 -7.87 -5.62
C VAL A 154 -2.31 -7.54 -4.63
N CYS A 155 -2.01 -6.81 -3.55
CA CYS A 155 -3.06 -6.41 -2.62
C CYS A 155 -4.00 -5.38 -3.26
N VAL A 156 -3.44 -4.32 -3.86
CA VAL A 156 -4.20 -3.23 -4.48
C VAL A 156 -3.73 -3.04 -5.92
N TYR A 157 -4.63 -3.27 -6.87
CA TYR A 157 -4.38 -3.15 -8.30
C TYR A 157 -5.11 -1.95 -8.89
N GLY A 158 -4.33 -1.00 -9.41
CA GLY A 158 -4.75 0.25 -10.02
C GLY A 158 -3.97 0.54 -11.31
N ASP A 159 -3.60 -0.48 -12.09
CA ASP A 159 -2.92 -0.27 -13.38
C ASP A 159 -3.89 0.20 -14.47
N MET A 160 -4.18 1.50 -14.46
CA MET A 160 -5.07 2.17 -15.42
C MET A 160 -4.56 2.08 -16.85
N PHE A 161 -3.24 2.07 -17.04
CA PHE A 161 -2.64 1.95 -18.37
C PHE A 161 -2.94 0.58 -18.99
N SER A 162 -2.67 -0.51 -18.25
CA SER A 162 -2.93 -1.88 -18.72
C SER A 162 -4.40 -2.14 -19.02
N ARG A 163 -5.31 -1.45 -18.32
CA ARG A 163 -6.76 -1.59 -18.44
C ARG A 163 -7.39 -0.56 -19.38
N ASN A 164 -6.60 0.32 -19.99
CA ASN A 164 -7.05 1.43 -20.81
C ASN A 164 -8.12 2.31 -20.13
N ALA A 165 -8.03 2.45 -18.80
CA ALA A 165 -8.92 3.32 -18.03
C ALA A 165 -8.41 4.77 -18.12
N GLN A 166 -9.27 5.68 -18.56
CA GLN A 166 -8.96 7.09 -18.80
C GLN A 166 -9.64 8.03 -17.81
N ASN A 167 -10.81 7.67 -17.29
CA ASN A 167 -11.58 8.50 -16.36
C ASN A 167 -11.66 7.86 -14.98
N ALA A 168 -10.52 7.71 -14.31
CA ALA A 168 -10.42 6.97 -13.04
C ALA A 168 -9.27 7.50 -12.18
N GLY A 169 -9.24 7.06 -10.91
CA GLY A 169 -8.08 7.25 -10.04
C GLY A 169 -8.14 8.43 -9.07
N GLU A 170 -9.13 9.32 -9.20
CA GLU A 170 -9.29 10.45 -8.27
C GLU A 170 -9.62 9.94 -6.86
N ARG A 171 -8.84 10.38 -5.87
CA ARG A 171 -9.10 10.23 -4.42
C ARG A 171 -9.41 8.79 -3.98
N ILE A 172 -8.40 7.95 -4.00
CA ILE A 172 -8.43 6.57 -3.47
C ILE A 172 -7.79 6.57 -2.09
N VAL A 173 -8.57 6.38 -1.03
CA VAL A 173 -8.11 6.62 0.35
C VAL A 173 -8.16 5.35 1.18
N PHE A 174 -7.06 5.05 1.86
CA PHE A 174 -6.91 3.98 2.84
C PHE A 174 -6.65 4.58 4.22
N HIS A 175 -7.48 4.23 5.20
CA HIS A 175 -7.29 4.59 6.62
C HIS A 175 -7.13 3.33 7.45
N ASP A 176 -6.18 3.35 8.38
CA ASP A 176 -5.94 2.28 9.36
C ASP A 176 -5.88 0.89 8.71
N SER A 177 -5.41 0.82 7.47
CA SER A 177 -5.46 -0.34 6.58
C SER A 177 -4.13 -1.10 6.57
N GLY A 178 -4.17 -2.40 6.21
CA GLY A 178 -3.01 -3.28 6.24
C GLY A 178 -2.85 -4.04 4.93
N LEU A 179 -1.68 -3.92 4.29
CA LEU A 179 -1.35 -4.64 3.04
C LEU A 179 -0.08 -5.47 3.26
N TYR A 180 -0.16 -6.79 3.33
CA TYR A 180 0.99 -7.57 3.82
C TYR A 180 1.08 -9.01 3.30
N ASN A 181 2.24 -9.65 3.45
CA ASN A 181 2.49 -11.05 3.05
C ASN A 181 2.09 -11.36 1.60
N SER A 182 2.26 -10.39 0.70
CA SER A 182 1.87 -10.53 -0.71
C SER A 182 3.06 -10.34 -1.63
N VAL A 183 2.95 -10.73 -2.90
CA VAL A 183 4.04 -10.44 -3.85
C VAL A 183 4.21 -8.93 -4.00
N SER A 184 3.11 -8.18 -4.11
CA SER A 184 3.11 -6.72 -4.10
C SER A 184 2.00 -6.11 -3.25
N ALA A 185 2.29 -4.98 -2.59
CA ALA A 185 1.27 -4.25 -1.83
C ALA A 185 0.40 -3.39 -2.77
N VAL A 186 1.00 -2.54 -3.60
CA VAL A 186 0.28 -1.67 -4.53
C VAL A 186 0.95 -1.68 -5.89
N TYR A 187 0.17 -2.10 -6.89
CA TYR A 187 0.53 -1.95 -8.29
C TYR A 187 -0.39 -0.90 -8.91
N ALA A 188 0.13 0.31 -9.14
CA ALA A 188 -0.64 1.45 -9.60
C ALA A 188 0.13 2.18 -10.71
N ASN A 189 -0.06 1.74 -11.95
CA ASN A 189 0.61 2.29 -13.12
C ASN A 189 -0.41 2.95 -14.07
N GLY A 190 0.00 3.99 -14.79
CA GLY A 190 -0.90 4.80 -15.62
C GLY A 190 -1.21 6.17 -15.03
N ASN A 191 -2.05 6.93 -15.72
CA ASN A 191 -2.10 8.39 -15.59
C ASN A 191 -3.11 8.87 -14.54
N ALA A 192 -2.71 9.91 -13.80
CA ALA A 192 -3.54 10.72 -12.91
C ALA A 192 -4.18 9.99 -11.70
N LEU A 193 -3.54 8.92 -11.19
CA LEU A 193 -3.94 8.32 -9.92
C LEU A 193 -3.70 9.30 -8.76
N ASP A 194 -4.59 9.31 -7.78
CA ASP A 194 -4.49 10.13 -6.57
C ASP A 194 -4.83 9.27 -5.35
N MET A 195 -3.80 8.74 -4.68
CA MET A 195 -3.93 7.73 -3.62
C MET A 195 -3.37 8.22 -2.27
N TYR A 196 -4.08 7.92 -1.19
CA TYR A 196 -3.73 8.32 0.17
C TYR A 196 -3.74 7.12 1.10
N PHE A 197 -2.70 6.98 1.92
CA PHE A 197 -2.53 5.94 2.92
C PHE A 197 -2.27 6.58 4.28
N GLU A 198 -3.25 6.51 5.17
CA GLU A 198 -3.23 7.17 6.47
C GLU A 198 -3.23 6.12 7.59
N ASN A 199 -2.24 6.19 8.48
CA ASN A 199 -2.04 5.27 9.60
C ASN A 199 -2.08 3.79 9.18
N CYS A 200 -1.61 3.51 7.96
CA CYS A 200 -1.60 2.16 7.43
C CYS A 200 -0.35 1.40 7.89
N PHE A 201 -0.36 0.09 7.69
CA PHE A 201 0.86 -0.70 7.72
C PHE A 201 0.99 -1.52 6.43
N MET A 202 2.22 -1.62 5.93
CA MET A 202 2.55 -2.45 4.79
C MET A 202 3.73 -3.31 5.17
N ASP A 203 3.57 -4.63 5.15
CA ASP A 203 4.59 -5.50 5.70
C ASP A 203 4.88 -6.72 4.84
N TYR A 204 6.15 -7.04 4.68
CA TYR A 204 6.62 -8.32 4.13
C TYR A 204 6.12 -8.60 2.71
N CYS A 205 5.99 -7.56 1.90
CA CYS A 205 5.78 -7.70 0.46
C CYS A 205 7.11 -7.82 -0.29
N ASN A 206 7.14 -8.54 -1.42
CA ASN A 206 8.38 -8.65 -2.20
C ASN A 206 8.75 -7.30 -2.84
N GLU A 207 7.78 -6.63 -3.46
CA GLU A 207 7.89 -5.26 -3.97
C GLU A 207 6.69 -4.47 -3.48
N PHE A 208 6.89 -3.39 -2.74
CA PHE A 208 5.78 -2.69 -2.09
C PHE A 208 4.97 -1.92 -3.10
N PHE A 209 5.65 -1.10 -3.89
CA PHE A 209 4.99 -0.11 -4.73
C PHE A 209 5.57 -0.08 -6.13
N ILE A 210 4.70 -0.13 -7.12
CA ILE A 210 5.00 0.23 -8.49
C ILE A 210 4.06 1.37 -8.85
N PHE A 211 4.62 2.57 -8.97
CA PHE A 211 3.86 3.79 -9.21
C PHE A 211 4.16 4.39 -10.58
N GLY A 212 3.11 4.62 -11.37
CA GLY A 212 3.13 5.42 -12.58
C GLY A 212 2.79 6.89 -12.33
N GLU A 213 2.43 7.63 -13.38
CA GLU A 213 2.06 9.04 -13.31
C GLU A 213 0.86 9.28 -12.37
N GLY A 214 1.08 10.00 -11.27
CA GLY A 214 0.04 10.21 -10.27
C GLY A 214 0.61 10.79 -8.98
N THR A 215 -0.24 10.89 -7.97
CA THR A 215 0.10 11.39 -6.64
C THR A 215 -0.21 10.33 -5.59
N TYR A 216 0.77 10.05 -4.74
CA TYR A 216 0.70 8.98 -3.74
C TYR A 216 1.21 9.53 -2.40
N TYR A 217 0.32 9.60 -1.41
CA TYR A 217 0.66 10.14 -0.09
C TYR A 217 0.53 9.10 1.00
N PHE A 218 1.51 9.10 1.89
CA PHE A 218 1.58 8.24 3.05
C PHE A 218 1.75 9.13 4.29
N ASN A 219 0.86 8.96 5.26
CA ASN A 219 0.93 9.69 6.52
C ASN A 219 0.81 8.72 7.70
N GLY A 220 1.75 8.78 8.64
CA GLY A 220 1.74 7.92 9.82
C GLY A 220 1.83 6.42 9.50
N THR A 221 2.33 6.06 8.31
CA THR A 221 2.36 4.68 7.84
C THR A 221 3.63 3.97 8.30
N HIS A 222 3.48 2.70 8.69
CA HIS A 222 4.59 1.81 9.01
C HIS A 222 4.86 0.86 7.83
N LEU A 223 6.12 0.78 7.42
CA LEU A 223 6.55 -0.05 6.29
C LEU A 223 7.66 -0.98 6.77
N GLU A 224 7.44 -2.29 6.68
CA GLU A 224 8.43 -3.27 7.17
C GLU A 224 8.76 -4.36 6.16
N ASN A 225 10.04 -4.58 5.89
CA ASN A 225 10.46 -5.65 4.99
C ASN A 225 11.80 -6.27 5.37
N SER A 226 12.06 -7.48 4.86
CA SER A 226 13.32 -8.20 5.07
C SER A 226 13.75 -9.05 3.87
N LEU A 227 15.03 -8.95 3.48
CA LEU A 227 15.59 -9.78 2.41
C LEU A 227 15.78 -11.26 2.80
N THR A 228 16.15 -11.54 4.05
CA THR A 228 16.59 -12.89 4.42
C THR A 228 15.93 -13.47 5.67
N ASN A 229 14.79 -12.95 6.13
CA ASN A 229 14.12 -13.51 7.31
C ASN A 229 13.79 -15.01 7.11
N PRO A 230 14.50 -15.92 7.80
CA PRO A 230 14.38 -17.35 7.53
C PRO A 230 13.10 -17.94 8.11
N LYS A 231 12.41 -17.22 9.00
CA LYS A 231 11.13 -17.64 9.59
C LYS A 231 9.94 -17.33 8.69
N ARG A 232 10.15 -16.61 7.58
CA ARG A 232 9.09 -16.23 6.65
C ARG A 232 9.29 -17.01 5.35
N VAL A 233 8.22 -17.66 4.91
CA VAL A 233 8.18 -18.41 3.64
C VAL A 233 8.35 -17.46 2.45
N TRP A 234 7.99 -16.18 2.65
CA TRP A 234 8.13 -15.09 1.68
C TRP A 234 9.22 -14.13 2.11
N ARG A 235 10.14 -13.84 1.19
CA ARG A 235 11.28 -12.95 1.37
C ARG A 235 11.23 -11.89 0.28
N ALA A 236 11.51 -10.65 0.64
CA ALA A 236 11.86 -9.68 -0.38
C ALA A 236 13.09 -10.20 -1.13
N ASN A 237 12.90 -10.46 -2.42
CA ASN A 237 14.01 -10.87 -3.28
C ASN A 237 14.69 -9.66 -3.93
N VAL A 238 14.29 -8.45 -3.53
CA VAL A 238 14.78 -7.19 -4.11
C VAL A 238 15.20 -6.24 -3.00
N ASP A 239 16.38 -5.64 -3.18
CA ASP A 239 16.98 -4.66 -2.27
C ASP A 239 16.36 -3.26 -2.45
N ARG A 240 15.03 -3.15 -2.34
CA ARG A 240 14.27 -1.89 -2.53
C ARG A 240 12.81 -2.02 -2.06
N PHE A 241 12.13 -0.90 -1.83
CA PHE A 241 10.68 -0.87 -1.56
C PHE A 241 9.85 -0.56 -2.80
N MET A 242 10.26 0.45 -3.56
CA MET A 242 9.40 1.11 -4.54
C MET A 242 10.10 1.32 -5.87
N THR A 243 9.34 1.15 -6.94
CA THR A 243 9.71 1.61 -8.29
C THR A 243 8.79 2.76 -8.68
N VAL A 244 9.39 3.88 -9.12
CA VAL A 244 8.66 5.06 -9.60
C VAL A 244 8.88 5.26 -11.09
N ASN A 245 7.78 5.30 -11.83
CA ASN A 245 7.68 5.46 -13.28
C ASN A 245 6.84 6.70 -13.61
N GLY A 246 6.98 7.22 -14.83
CA GLY A 246 5.98 8.12 -15.42
C GLY A 246 5.78 9.48 -14.75
N GLY A 247 6.68 9.95 -13.89
CA GLY A 247 6.53 11.28 -13.27
C GLY A 247 5.69 11.30 -11.99
N ALA A 248 5.53 10.16 -11.30
CA ALA A 248 4.81 10.11 -10.03
C ALA A 248 5.32 11.13 -8.99
N ILE A 249 4.42 11.62 -8.16
CA ILE A 249 4.70 12.43 -6.97
C ILE A 249 4.38 11.58 -5.75
N VAL A 250 5.41 11.22 -4.99
CA VAL A 250 5.26 10.40 -3.79
C VAL A 250 5.69 11.20 -2.56
N GLY A 251 4.82 11.26 -1.55
CA GLY A 251 5.10 11.96 -0.30
C GLY A 251 4.93 11.06 0.91
N PHE A 252 5.96 10.98 1.76
CA PHE A 252 5.89 10.30 3.04
C PHE A 252 5.97 11.32 4.17
N THR A 253 5.02 11.27 5.10
CA THR A 253 4.97 12.14 6.28
C THR A 253 4.80 11.29 7.54
N ASN A 254 5.61 11.53 8.58
CA ASN A 254 5.55 10.78 9.84
C ASN A 254 5.64 9.24 9.68
N CYS A 255 6.30 8.77 8.62
CA CYS A 255 6.36 7.34 8.30
C CYS A 255 7.57 6.68 8.97
N VAL A 256 7.44 5.37 9.25
CA VAL A 256 8.53 4.55 9.79
C VAL A 256 8.85 3.43 8.80
N PHE A 257 10.12 3.34 8.45
CA PHE A 257 10.70 2.38 7.50
C PHE A 257 11.57 1.37 8.26
N ASN A 258 11.09 0.15 8.46
CA ASN A 258 11.87 -0.98 8.99
C ASN A 258 12.45 -1.81 7.84
N LEU A 259 13.67 -1.47 7.41
CA LEU A 259 14.34 -2.00 6.22
C LEU A 259 15.40 -3.05 6.60
N PHE A 260 14.95 -4.23 7.02
CA PHE A 260 15.88 -5.27 7.44
C PHE A 260 16.67 -5.81 6.25
N GLN A 261 17.96 -5.46 6.18
CA GLN A 261 18.88 -5.84 5.11
C GLN A 261 18.58 -5.21 3.74
N ILE A 262 17.68 -4.22 3.71
CA ILE A 262 17.41 -3.42 2.52
C ILE A 262 18.15 -2.09 2.66
N HIS A 263 18.81 -1.65 1.59
CA HIS A 263 19.68 -0.47 1.58
C HIS A 263 18.95 0.80 1.12
N ARG A 264 17.89 0.67 0.32
CA ARG A 264 17.22 1.80 -0.35
C ARG A 264 15.70 1.67 -0.30
N ILE A 265 15.02 2.82 -0.30
CA ILE A 265 13.56 2.86 -0.45
C ILE A 265 13.19 2.84 -1.94
N VAL A 266 13.83 3.67 -2.75
CA VAL A 266 13.51 3.83 -4.18
C VAL A 266 14.49 3.02 -5.05
N ASN A 267 13.95 2.33 -6.06
CA ASN A 267 14.70 1.61 -7.09
C ASN A 267 15.65 2.57 -7.84
N GLU A 268 16.91 2.18 -8.03
CA GLU A 268 17.91 2.92 -8.81
C GLU A 268 17.56 3.08 -10.29
N ASN A 269 16.68 2.20 -10.79
CA ASN A 269 16.17 2.24 -12.15
C ASN A 269 14.92 3.11 -12.28
N SER A 270 14.40 3.68 -11.20
CA SER A 270 13.34 4.70 -11.29
C SER A 270 13.84 5.87 -12.13
N THR A 271 13.05 6.24 -13.14
CA THR A 271 13.51 7.14 -14.21
C THR A 271 12.95 8.56 -14.10
N LEU A 272 11.74 8.71 -13.57
CA LEU A 272 10.99 9.97 -13.53
C LEU A 272 10.15 10.04 -12.25
N GLY A 273 9.79 11.25 -11.84
CA GLY A 273 9.00 11.52 -10.64
C GLY A 273 9.79 12.09 -9.47
N THR A 274 9.09 12.41 -8.40
CA THR A 274 9.62 13.05 -7.19
C THR A 274 9.19 12.25 -5.97
N VAL A 275 10.14 12.00 -5.05
CA VAL A 275 9.86 11.36 -3.76
C VAL A 275 10.34 12.27 -2.63
N SER A 276 9.43 12.61 -1.70
CA SER A 276 9.71 13.52 -0.58
C SER A 276 9.44 12.85 0.77
N TYR A 277 10.22 13.22 1.79
CA TYR A 277 10.15 12.62 3.12
C TYR A 277 10.14 13.67 4.23
N ASN A 278 9.01 13.82 4.92
CA ASN A 278 8.84 14.74 6.04
C ASN A 278 8.72 13.98 7.36
N ASN A 279 9.58 14.29 8.33
CA ASN A 279 9.59 13.67 9.66
C ASN A 279 9.55 12.11 9.63
N CYS A 280 10.26 11.49 8.69
CA CYS A 280 10.31 10.04 8.55
C CYS A 280 11.50 9.45 9.30
N ARG A 281 11.36 8.21 9.76
CA ARG A 281 12.45 7.44 10.39
C ARG A 281 12.68 6.15 9.63
N SER A 282 13.95 5.75 9.49
CA SER A 282 14.34 4.48 8.89
C SER A 282 15.31 3.71 9.78
N TYR A 283 15.16 2.39 9.81
CA TYR A 283 16.13 1.44 10.33
C TYR A 283 16.56 0.57 9.16
N PHE A 284 17.84 0.56 8.80
CA PHE A 284 18.29 -0.06 7.56
C PHE A 284 19.68 -0.69 7.70
N LEU A 285 20.01 -1.61 6.79
CA LEU A 285 21.38 -2.08 6.61
C LEU A 285 22.06 -1.15 5.61
N ALA A 286 23.13 -0.48 6.01
CA ALA A 286 23.91 0.34 5.09
C ALA A 286 24.85 -0.52 4.25
N SER A 287 25.28 0.00 3.10
CA SER A 287 26.14 -0.75 2.16
C SER A 287 27.54 -1.04 2.70
N ASP A 288 27.90 -0.50 3.88
CA ASP A 288 29.09 -0.91 4.65
C ASP A 288 28.87 -2.17 5.51
N GLY A 289 27.68 -2.74 5.50
CA GLY A 289 27.30 -3.92 6.29
C GLY A 289 26.85 -3.60 7.72
N THR A 290 26.67 -2.34 8.09
CA THR A 290 26.25 -1.95 9.46
C THR A 290 24.77 -1.58 9.53
N TYR A 291 24.11 -1.94 10.63
CA TYR A 291 22.75 -1.49 10.92
C TYR A 291 22.76 -0.02 11.38
N LYS A 292 21.94 0.82 10.76
CA LYS A 292 21.84 2.25 11.04
C LYS A 292 20.39 2.69 11.25
N ASN A 293 20.22 3.82 11.92
CA ASN A 293 18.96 4.54 12.04
C ASN A 293 19.15 5.95 11.48
N CYS A 294 18.24 6.41 10.63
CA CYS A 294 18.31 7.72 10.00
C CYS A 294 16.93 8.41 9.95
N LEU A 295 16.92 9.70 10.29
CA LEU A 295 15.77 10.57 10.08
C LEU A 295 15.85 11.21 8.69
N SER A 296 14.71 11.40 8.02
CA SER A 296 14.68 12.07 6.70
C SER A 296 15.14 13.54 6.76
N GLU A 297 15.13 14.11 7.95
CA GLU A 297 15.66 15.43 8.22
C GLU A 297 16.64 15.32 9.38
N GLN A 298 17.93 15.25 9.08
CA GLN A 298 18.94 15.09 10.11
C GLN A 298 20.04 16.12 9.98
N ARG A 299 20.44 16.69 11.12
CA ARG A 299 21.72 17.39 11.25
C ARG A 299 22.80 16.36 11.45
N VAL A 300 23.78 16.34 10.54
CA VAL A 300 24.92 15.43 10.60
C VAL A 300 26.16 16.24 10.90
N TYR A 301 26.85 15.85 11.98
CA TYR A 301 28.17 16.41 12.29
C TYR A 301 29.19 15.83 11.32
N VAL A 302 30.00 16.70 10.73
CA VAL A 302 31.04 16.30 9.79
C VAL A 302 32.39 16.62 10.41
N ASP A 303 33.27 15.61 10.49
CA ASP A 303 34.62 15.78 11.03
C ASP A 303 35.53 16.36 9.94
N ILE A 304 35.72 17.67 9.97
CA ILE A 304 36.59 18.38 9.02
C ILE A 304 38.07 18.20 9.34
N ARG A 305 38.44 17.40 10.36
CA ARG A 305 39.82 16.89 10.52
C ARG A 305 40.12 15.74 9.56
N SER A 306 39.08 15.13 8.98
CA SER A 306 39.21 14.16 7.90
C SER A 306 39.13 14.86 6.55
N THR A 307 39.88 14.37 5.57
CA THR A 307 39.76 14.83 4.17
C THR A 307 38.44 14.38 3.53
N SER A 308 37.77 13.37 4.11
CA SER A 308 36.44 12.94 3.67
C SER A 308 35.59 12.34 4.79
N ASN A 309 34.27 12.49 4.68
CA ASN A 309 33.29 11.83 5.54
C ASN A 309 32.22 11.15 4.69
N ILE A 310 31.67 10.04 5.19
CA ILE A 310 30.66 9.24 4.51
C ILE A 310 29.41 9.18 5.37
N LEU A 311 28.26 9.47 4.76
CA LEU A 311 26.93 9.33 5.35
C LEU A 311 26.12 8.36 4.51
N TYR A 312 25.50 7.36 5.14
CA TYR A 312 24.56 6.44 4.48
C TYR A 312 23.13 6.86 4.78
N SER A 313 22.24 6.79 3.79
CA SER A 313 20.81 7.10 3.95
C SER A 313 19.97 6.35 2.92
N PRO A 314 18.89 5.66 3.33
CA PRO A 314 18.03 4.92 2.41
C PRO A 314 17.09 5.83 1.59
N TYR A 315 17.07 7.13 1.92
CA TYR A 315 16.29 8.16 1.24
C TYR A 315 16.96 8.68 -0.04
N ILE A 316 18.26 8.42 -0.21
CA ILE A 316 19.04 8.83 -1.39
C ILE A 316 18.54 8.06 -2.62
N SER A 317 18.10 8.78 -3.65
CA SER A 317 17.67 8.20 -4.93
C SER A 317 17.81 9.20 -6.08
N LYS A 318 17.55 8.79 -7.33
CA LYS A 318 17.50 9.72 -8.48
C LYS A 318 16.31 10.69 -8.43
N ASN A 319 15.25 10.27 -7.74
CA ASN A 319 13.98 11.00 -7.64
C ASN A 319 13.90 11.88 -6.38
N ASN A 320 15.00 11.98 -5.65
CA ASN A 320 15.14 12.75 -4.43
C ASN A 320 16.53 13.39 -4.45
N TYR A 321 16.60 14.72 -4.50
CA TYR A 321 17.88 15.42 -4.48
C TYR A 321 18.22 15.81 -3.05
N PRO A 322 19.18 15.12 -2.40
CA PRO A 322 19.60 15.53 -1.07
C PRO A 322 20.13 16.95 -1.11
N SER A 323 19.46 17.87 -0.42
CA SER A 323 19.97 19.22 -0.25
C SER A 323 20.86 19.27 0.97
N VAL A 324 22.13 19.61 0.76
CA VAL A 324 23.10 19.87 1.82
C VAL A 324 23.11 21.37 2.08
N VAL A 325 22.59 21.78 3.23
CA VAL A 325 22.57 23.19 3.64
C VAL A 325 23.59 23.40 4.75
N PRO A 326 24.51 24.38 4.61
CA PRO A 326 25.37 24.79 5.71
C PRO A 326 24.55 25.20 6.93
N ALA A 327 25.05 24.82 8.09
CA ALA A 327 24.69 25.41 9.36
C ALA A 327 24.72 26.94 9.34
N ALA A 328 23.70 27.62 9.87
CA ALA A 328 23.93 28.96 10.42
C ALA A 328 24.68 28.79 11.76
N SER A 329 25.81 29.49 11.94
CA SER A 329 26.68 29.36 13.12
C SER A 329 25.97 29.87 14.39
N PHE A 330 25.41 28.97 15.20
CA PHE A 330 24.85 29.34 16.51
C PHE A 330 25.77 28.97 17.68
N ASP A 331 26.89 28.29 17.42
CA ASP A 331 27.88 27.88 18.43
C ASP A 331 29.27 28.44 18.08
N LYS A 332 29.99 28.98 19.06
CA LYS A 332 31.24 29.76 18.91
C LYS A 332 32.46 28.92 18.43
N ARG A 333 32.24 27.67 18.01
CA ARG A 333 33.26 26.73 17.49
C ARG A 333 32.85 26.09 16.15
N GLN A 334 31.85 26.64 15.47
CA GLN A 334 31.35 26.16 14.18
C GLN A 334 31.88 27.04 13.05
N VAL A 335 32.48 26.40 12.04
CA VAL A 335 32.83 27.04 10.76
C VAL A 335 31.83 26.69 9.69
N ASP A 336 31.64 27.63 8.76
CA ASP A 336 30.83 27.42 7.56
C ASP A 336 31.36 26.22 6.76
N PHE A 337 30.45 25.40 6.24
CA PHE A 337 30.82 24.27 5.39
C PHE A 337 31.35 24.77 4.05
N ASN A 338 32.67 24.64 3.82
CA ASN A 338 33.34 24.94 2.55
C ASN A 338 33.93 23.68 1.89
N GLY A 339 33.15 22.59 1.89
CA GLY A 339 33.54 21.29 1.32
C GLY A 339 32.81 20.99 0.00
N LYS A 340 33.25 19.94 -0.70
CA LYS A 340 32.52 19.38 -1.86
C LYS A 340 31.60 18.26 -1.40
N VAL A 341 30.46 18.10 -2.05
CA VAL A 341 29.49 17.02 -1.78
C VAL A 341 29.35 16.17 -3.04
N ALA A 342 29.54 14.85 -2.90
CA ALA A 342 29.27 13.87 -3.95
C ALA A 342 28.22 12.87 -3.47
N VAL A 343 27.29 12.50 -4.34
CA VAL A 343 26.24 11.51 -4.05
C VAL A 343 26.53 10.23 -4.82
N ASP A 344 26.60 9.11 -4.10
CA ASP A 344 26.69 7.77 -4.66
C ASP A 344 25.33 7.08 -4.49
N LEU A 345 24.57 7.10 -5.57
CA LEU A 345 23.22 6.53 -5.64
C LEU A 345 23.24 5.00 -5.55
N LEU A 346 24.31 4.35 -6.01
CA LEU A 346 24.40 2.88 -6.03
C LEU A 346 24.55 2.33 -4.62
N ASN A 347 25.30 3.03 -3.76
CA ASN A 347 25.57 2.63 -2.39
C ASN A 347 24.80 3.45 -1.34
N SER A 348 23.79 4.22 -1.79
CA SER A 348 22.94 5.05 -0.93
C SER A 348 23.75 5.89 0.07
N LYS A 349 24.79 6.58 -0.41
CA LYS A 349 25.70 7.38 0.44
C LYS A 349 26.03 8.75 -0.12
N ILE A 350 26.28 9.69 0.78
CA ILE A 350 26.82 11.02 0.52
C ILE A 350 28.27 11.03 1.02
N VAL A 351 29.17 11.58 0.20
CA VAL A 351 30.57 11.80 0.54
C VAL A 351 30.82 13.30 0.57
N THR A 352 31.28 13.80 1.71
CA THR A 352 31.75 15.20 1.82
C THR A 352 33.27 15.22 1.86
N THR A 353 33.91 16.05 1.05
CA THR A 353 35.37 16.21 1.03
C THR A 353 35.81 17.62 1.35
N PHE A 354 36.99 17.74 1.96
CA PHE A 354 37.57 19.00 2.42
C PHE A 354 38.97 19.17 1.83
N ASP A 355 39.23 20.35 1.26
CA ASP A 355 40.53 20.65 0.65
C ASP A 355 41.63 20.84 1.71
N THR A 356 41.28 21.22 2.95
CA THR A 356 42.23 21.37 4.06
C THR A 356 41.59 20.92 5.38
N PRO A 357 42.17 19.93 6.08
CA PRO A 357 41.70 19.54 7.40
C PRO A 357 41.82 20.68 8.43
N THR A 358 40.80 20.88 9.26
CA THR A 358 40.82 21.86 10.36
C THR A 358 40.46 21.20 11.68
N ASN A 359 40.89 21.77 12.82
CA ASN A 359 40.58 21.25 14.16
C ASN A 359 39.17 21.60 14.65
N GLU A 360 38.38 22.31 13.85
CA GLU A 360 37.04 22.78 14.21
C GLU A 360 35.99 21.72 13.84
N ARG A 361 34.72 21.96 14.21
CA ARG A 361 33.61 21.08 13.84
C ARG A 361 32.64 21.85 12.95
N THR A 362 32.04 21.17 11.98
CA THR A 362 30.91 21.72 11.22
C THR A 362 29.74 20.74 11.21
N PHE A 363 28.57 21.22 10.81
CA PHE A 363 27.42 20.35 10.53
C PHE A 363 26.80 20.68 9.19
N ILE A 364 26.22 19.66 8.59
CA ILE A 364 25.35 19.79 7.43
C ILE A 364 23.93 19.40 7.83
N LYS A 365 22.92 20.11 7.33
CA LYS A 365 21.56 19.58 7.32
C LYS A 365 21.37 18.86 5.99
N VAL A 366 21.00 17.58 6.05
CA VAL A 366 20.59 16.82 4.87
C VAL A 366 19.07 16.76 4.87
N LEU A 367 18.49 17.25 3.77
CA LEU A 367 17.06 17.23 3.51
C LEU A 367 16.82 16.33 2.31
N PHE A 368 15.92 15.36 2.46
CA PHE A 368 15.53 14.42 1.41
C PHE A 368 14.13 14.75 0.91
#